data_AF-A0A7S0S3C8-F1
#
_entry.id   AF-A0A7S0S3C8-F1
#
_cell.length_a   1.000
_cell.length_b   1.000
_cell.length_c   1.000
_cell.angle_alpha   90.00
_cell.angle_beta   90.00
_cell.angle_gamma   90.00
#
_symmetry.space_group_name_H-M   'P 1'
#
loop_
_entity.id
_entity.type
_entity.pdbx_description
1 polymer ?
#
loop_
_entity_poly.entity_id
_entity_poly.type
_entity_poly.pdbx_seq_one_letter_code
_entity_poly.pdbx_strand_id
1 'polypeptide(L)'
;KEELRARLRVLRRLGYVGQDGVVTLKGRCAADIASGDELVLCELVFGGAFNAMTLEQLAATAACFVWQEKSESSPKLSEPLVPCLAAVRDAARRVGKVAAECNMPGAEDVDAYVEGFRPDLMEVTAAWVRGVKFGELAKMTSIFEGSVVRAVRRLEEL
;
A
#
# COMPACT_ATOMS: atom_id res chain seq x y z
N LYS A 1 -2.08 -4.66 26.90
CA LYS A 1 -1.44 -5.99 27.10
C LYS A 1 -1.97 -7.04 26.13
N GLU A 2 -3.28 -7.18 25.95
CA GLU A 2 -3.87 -8.12 24.98
C GLU A 2 -3.60 -7.74 23.51
N GLU A 3 -3.71 -6.46 23.16
CA GLU A 3 -3.41 -5.98 21.81
C GLU A 3 -1.97 -6.29 21.36
N LEU A 4 -0.97 -6.02 22.22
CA LEU A 4 0.43 -6.35 21.94
C LEU A 4 0.63 -7.85 21.65
N ARG A 5 -0.05 -8.73 22.40
CA ARG A 5 -0.02 -10.17 22.17
C ARG A 5 -0.64 -10.53 20.81
N ALA A 6 -1.75 -9.88 20.44
CA ALA A 6 -2.37 -10.07 19.13
C ALA A 6 -1.45 -9.63 17.99
N ARG A 7 -0.85 -8.43 18.08
CA ARG A 7 0.14 -7.93 17.12
C ARG A 7 1.34 -8.88 16.99
N LEU A 8 1.87 -9.38 18.10
CA LEU A 8 2.98 -10.34 18.08
C LEU A 8 2.60 -11.67 17.40
N ARG A 9 1.36 -12.15 17.58
CA ARG A 9 0.87 -13.35 16.86
C ARG A 9 0.84 -13.11 15.36
N VAL A 10 0.39 -11.93 14.91
CA VAL A 10 0.39 -11.55 13.48
C VAL A 10 1.80 -11.54 12.92
N LEU A 11 2.72 -10.83 13.57
CA LEU A 11 4.13 -10.75 13.14
C LEU A 11 4.79 -12.12 13.06
N ARG A 12 4.49 -13.04 13.99
CA ARG A 12 4.98 -14.41 13.94
C ARG A 12 4.37 -15.22 12.80
N ARG A 13 3.05 -15.12 12.58
CA ARG A 13 2.35 -15.84 11.51
C ARG A 13 2.77 -15.40 10.12
N LEU A 14 3.07 -14.11 9.93
CA LEU A 14 3.55 -13.56 8.66
C LEU A 14 5.09 -13.69 8.48
N GLY A 15 5.80 -14.21 9.49
CA GLY A 15 7.24 -14.47 9.42
C GLY A 15 8.13 -13.24 9.63
N TYR A 16 7.63 -12.15 10.22
CA TYR A 16 8.43 -10.98 10.62
C TYR A 16 9.22 -11.25 11.91
N VAL A 17 8.70 -12.11 12.78
CA VAL A 17 9.36 -12.56 14.02
C VAL A 17 9.35 -14.09 14.09
N GLY A 18 10.49 -14.69 14.41
CA GLY A 18 10.63 -16.13 14.60
C GLY A 18 9.86 -16.66 15.83
N GLN A 19 9.73 -17.97 15.92
CA GLN A 19 9.10 -18.63 17.09
C GLN A 19 9.90 -18.41 18.38
N ASP A 20 11.23 -18.26 18.25
CA ASP A 20 12.18 -17.90 19.29
C ASP A 20 12.11 -16.41 19.68
N GLY A 21 11.31 -15.60 18.98
CA GLY A 21 11.20 -14.16 19.22
C GLY A 21 12.25 -13.32 18.49
N VAL A 22 13.08 -13.91 17.62
CA VAL A 22 14.12 -13.19 16.90
C VAL A 22 13.55 -12.55 15.63
N VAL A 23 13.92 -11.29 15.35
CA VAL A 23 13.49 -10.56 14.15
C VAL A 23 14.14 -11.17 12.89
N THR A 24 13.30 -11.51 11.91
CA THR A 24 13.73 -12.10 10.63
C THR A 24 14.23 -11.03 9.66
N LEU A 25 14.73 -11.44 8.48
CA LEU A 25 15.05 -10.49 7.41
C LEU A 25 13.82 -9.67 6.97
N LYS A 26 12.67 -10.35 6.84
CA LYS A 26 11.38 -9.72 6.55
C LYS A 26 10.97 -8.73 7.65
N GLY A 27 11.20 -9.09 8.90
CA GLY A 27 11.06 -8.23 10.08
C GLY A 27 11.90 -6.95 10.02
N ARG A 28 13.17 -7.07 9.64
CA ARG A 28 14.08 -5.91 9.50
C ARG A 28 13.65 -5.00 8.37
N CYS A 29 13.29 -5.57 7.22
CA CYS A 29 12.80 -4.80 6.08
C CYS A 29 11.57 -3.96 6.45
N ALA A 30 10.61 -4.52 7.20
CA ALA A 30 9.45 -3.76 7.66
C ALA A 30 9.82 -2.66 8.65
N ALA A 31 10.84 -2.88 9.49
CA ALA A 31 11.31 -1.88 10.45
C ALA A 31 11.97 -0.65 9.79
N ASP A 32 12.43 -0.78 8.55
CA ASP A 32 13.02 0.32 7.77
C ASP A 32 11.96 1.14 6.99
N ILE A 33 10.72 0.66 6.90
CA ILE A 33 9.62 1.37 6.24
C ILE A 33 9.02 2.37 7.23
N ALA A 34 9.23 3.67 6.97
CA ALA A 34 8.80 4.73 7.88
C ALA A 34 7.40 5.31 7.56
N SER A 35 6.85 5.01 6.38
CA SER A 35 5.56 5.52 5.93
C SER A 35 4.75 4.47 5.16
N GLY A 36 3.43 4.63 5.12
CA GLY A 36 2.52 3.62 4.55
C GLY A 36 2.29 2.41 5.47
N ASP A 37 1.68 1.37 4.93
CA ASP A 37 1.48 0.09 5.63
C ASP A 37 2.68 -0.83 5.38
N GLU A 38 3.55 -0.95 6.39
CA GLU A 38 4.83 -1.64 6.30
C GLU A 38 4.67 -3.14 6.03
N LEU A 39 3.61 -3.76 6.52
CA LEU A 39 3.37 -5.20 6.34
C LEU A 39 2.96 -5.47 4.90
N VAL A 40 2.03 -4.71 4.35
CA VAL A 40 1.58 -4.91 2.96
C VAL A 40 2.69 -4.58 1.97
N LEU A 41 3.47 -3.51 2.20
CA LEU A 41 4.65 -3.20 1.39
C LEU A 41 5.68 -4.34 1.43
N CYS A 42 6.00 -4.85 2.62
CA CYS A 42 6.90 -5.99 2.73
C CYS A 42 6.34 -7.26 2.07
N GLU A 43 5.03 -7.55 2.16
CA GLU A 43 4.45 -8.67 1.42
C GLU A 43 4.61 -8.51 -0.10
N LEU A 44 4.53 -7.30 -0.65
CA LEU A 44 4.77 -7.04 -2.07
C LEU A 44 6.24 -7.22 -2.46
N VAL A 45 7.16 -6.72 -1.64
CA VAL A 45 8.62 -6.90 -1.84
C VAL A 45 8.99 -8.38 -1.82
N PHE A 46 8.66 -9.08 -0.74
CA PHE A 46 9.03 -10.49 -0.56
C PHE A 46 8.21 -11.44 -1.45
N GLY A 47 7.02 -11.02 -1.87
CA GLY A 47 6.22 -11.72 -2.89
C GLY A 47 6.73 -11.51 -4.32
N GLY A 48 7.72 -10.64 -4.52
CA GLY A 48 8.31 -10.36 -5.84
C GLY A 48 7.40 -9.58 -6.78
N ALA A 49 6.33 -8.96 -6.28
CA ALA A 49 5.34 -8.24 -7.09
C ALA A 49 6.01 -7.09 -7.87
N PHE A 50 6.93 -6.38 -7.22
CA PHE A 50 7.65 -5.25 -7.80
C PHE A 50 8.63 -5.62 -8.90
N ASN A 51 9.10 -6.88 -8.96
CA ASN A 51 10.08 -7.31 -9.95
C ASN A 51 9.54 -7.27 -11.40
N ALA A 52 8.23 -7.38 -11.56
CA ALA A 52 7.55 -7.38 -12.86
C ALA A 52 6.95 -6.03 -13.23
N MET A 53 7.11 -5.00 -12.39
CA MET A 53 6.52 -3.68 -12.60
C MET A 53 7.49 -2.72 -13.28
N THR A 54 7.00 -1.91 -14.20
CA THR A 54 7.74 -0.75 -14.73
C THR A 54 7.84 0.37 -13.68
N LEU A 55 8.65 1.38 -13.94
CA LEU A 55 8.77 2.54 -13.05
C LEU A 55 7.42 3.24 -12.84
N GLU A 56 6.62 3.36 -13.89
CA GLU A 56 5.28 3.92 -13.86
C GLU A 56 4.33 3.11 -12.99
N GLN A 57 4.39 1.78 -13.11
CA GLN A 57 3.59 0.86 -12.32
C GLN A 57 3.99 0.87 -10.85
N LEU A 58 5.30 0.91 -10.56
CA LEU A 58 5.82 1.03 -9.19
C LEU A 58 5.33 2.31 -8.52
N ALA A 59 5.48 3.45 -9.20
CA ALA A 59 5.03 4.74 -8.67
C ALA A 59 3.51 4.78 -8.48
N ALA A 60 2.75 4.25 -9.43
CA ALA A 60 1.30 4.10 -9.31
C ALA A 60 0.91 3.24 -8.10
N THR A 61 1.55 2.08 -7.92
CA THR A 61 1.30 1.20 -6.78
C THR A 61 1.65 1.87 -5.44
N ALA A 62 2.78 2.59 -5.38
CA ALA A 62 3.17 3.36 -4.21
C ALA A 62 2.13 4.42 -3.82
N ALA A 63 1.41 4.99 -4.80
CA ALA A 63 0.36 5.98 -4.55
C ALA A 63 -0.77 5.44 -3.65
N CYS A 64 -1.05 4.13 -3.71
CA CYS A 64 -2.05 3.48 -2.87
C CYS A 64 -1.72 3.48 -1.37
N PHE A 65 -0.45 3.72 -1.00
CA PHE A 65 0.01 3.72 0.39
C PHE A 65 0.01 5.11 1.02
N VAL A 66 0.21 6.15 0.21
CA VAL A 66 0.31 7.55 0.68
C VAL A 66 -1.01 8.32 0.57
N TRP A 67 -1.94 7.81 -0.24
CA TRP A 67 -3.26 8.40 -0.46
C TRP A 67 -4.32 7.82 0.47
N GLN A 68 -4.91 8.67 1.31
CA GLN A 68 -5.87 8.28 2.36
C GLN A 68 -7.16 9.11 2.33
N GLU A 69 -7.29 10.10 1.45
CA GLU A 69 -8.49 10.94 1.32
C GLU A 69 -9.54 10.22 0.46
N LYS A 70 -10.83 10.29 0.83
CA LYS A 70 -11.91 9.66 0.05
C LYS A 70 -12.20 10.58 -1.14
N SER A 71 -12.17 10.05 -2.36
CA SER A 71 -12.72 10.74 -3.51
C SER A 71 -14.17 10.31 -3.77
N GLU A 72 -14.94 11.20 -4.38
CA GLU A 72 -16.33 10.93 -4.77
C GLU A 72 -16.43 10.07 -6.04
N SER A 73 -15.33 9.90 -6.78
CA SER A 73 -15.31 9.21 -8.07
C SER A 73 -14.31 8.04 -8.06
N SER A 74 -14.77 6.87 -8.51
CA SER A 74 -13.85 5.75 -8.75
C SER A 74 -13.01 6.05 -10.00
N PRO A 75 -11.66 6.09 -9.91
CA PRO A 75 -10.83 6.33 -11.07
C PRO A 75 -10.96 5.17 -12.07
N LYS A 76 -11.02 5.48 -13.36
CA LYS A 76 -10.90 4.47 -14.40
C LYS A 76 -9.42 4.16 -14.61
N LEU A 77 -8.98 3.01 -14.09
CA LEU A 77 -7.62 2.53 -14.31
C LEU A 77 -7.46 1.99 -15.72
N SER A 78 -6.30 2.28 -16.30
CA SER A 78 -5.78 1.68 -17.52
C SER A 78 -5.44 0.21 -17.30
N GLU A 79 -5.53 -0.60 -18.36
CA GLU A 79 -5.29 -2.04 -18.32
C GLU A 79 -3.96 -2.43 -17.64
N PRO A 80 -2.83 -1.72 -17.83
CA PRO A 80 -1.57 -2.06 -17.18
C PRO A 80 -1.55 -1.84 -15.66
N LEU A 81 -2.43 -0.98 -15.12
CA LEU A 81 -2.48 -0.67 -13.68
C LEU A 81 -3.46 -1.57 -12.91
N VAL A 82 -4.39 -2.23 -13.60
CA VAL A 82 -5.34 -3.15 -12.97
C VAL A 82 -4.64 -4.30 -12.21
N PRO A 83 -3.66 -5.01 -12.80
CA PRO A 83 -2.91 -6.05 -12.07
C PRO A 83 -2.11 -5.48 -10.89
N CYS A 84 -1.65 -4.24 -11.00
CA CYS A 84 -0.88 -3.57 -9.96
C CYS A 84 -1.75 -3.31 -8.72
N LEU A 85 -2.96 -2.80 -8.90
CA LEU A 85 -3.93 -2.65 -7.81
C LEU A 85 -4.34 -4.00 -7.21
N ALA A 86 -4.55 -5.01 -8.06
CA ALA A 86 -4.89 -6.36 -7.60
C ALA A 86 -3.80 -6.93 -6.68
N ALA A 87 -2.53 -6.79 -7.05
CA ALA A 87 -1.41 -7.24 -6.22
C ALA A 87 -1.41 -6.59 -4.82
N VAL A 88 -1.65 -5.27 -4.74
CA VAL A 88 -1.78 -4.54 -3.46
C VAL A 88 -2.94 -5.10 -2.63
N ARG A 89 -4.12 -5.22 -3.24
CA ARG A 89 -5.33 -5.68 -2.55
C ARG A 89 -5.22 -7.14 -2.10
N ASP A 90 -4.55 -7.99 -2.88
CA ASP A 90 -4.30 -9.38 -2.50
C ASP A 90 -3.33 -9.48 -1.33
N ALA A 91 -2.27 -8.66 -1.32
CA ALA A 91 -1.35 -8.56 -0.20
C ALA A 91 -2.05 -8.04 1.07
N ALA A 92 -2.81 -6.94 0.95
CA ALA A 92 -3.62 -6.39 2.03
C ALA A 92 -4.63 -7.41 2.57
N ARG A 93 -5.30 -8.16 1.70
CA ARG A 93 -6.25 -9.20 2.10
C ARG A 93 -5.59 -10.34 2.87
N ARG A 94 -4.37 -10.74 2.48
CA ARG A 94 -3.60 -11.75 3.23
C ARG A 94 -3.23 -11.24 4.62
N VAL A 95 -2.69 -10.02 4.72
CA VAL A 95 -2.32 -9.40 6.00
C VAL A 95 -3.56 -9.25 6.89
N GLY A 96 -4.63 -8.67 6.36
CA GLY A 96 -5.89 -8.44 7.07
C GLY A 96 -6.53 -9.73 7.59
N LYS A 97 -6.56 -10.81 6.78
CA LYS A 97 -7.04 -12.12 7.24
C LYS A 97 -6.23 -12.66 8.42
N VAL A 98 -4.90 -12.59 8.34
CA VAL A 98 -4.05 -13.04 9.46
C VAL A 98 -4.26 -12.19 10.70
N ALA A 99 -4.47 -10.87 10.54
CA ALA A 99 -4.79 -9.97 11.63
C ALA A 99 -6.13 -10.30 12.30
N ALA A 100 -7.17 -10.52 11.51
CA ALA A 100 -8.49 -10.94 11.97
C ALA A 100 -8.43 -12.27 12.74
N GLU A 101 -7.79 -13.30 12.16
CA GLU A 101 -7.62 -14.62 12.79
C GLU A 101 -6.80 -14.57 14.08
N CYS A 102 -5.96 -13.55 14.27
CA CYS A 102 -5.21 -13.33 15.50
C CYS A 102 -5.99 -12.54 16.57
N ASN A 103 -7.26 -12.19 16.30
CA ASN A 103 -8.09 -11.30 17.10
C ASN A 103 -7.37 -9.97 17.37
N MET A 104 -6.75 -9.38 16.35
CA MET A 104 -6.18 -8.03 16.45
C MET A 104 -7.35 -7.03 16.57
N PRO A 105 -7.39 -6.19 17.61
CA PRO A 105 -8.43 -5.18 17.76
C PRO A 105 -8.53 -4.27 16.52
N GLY A 106 -9.73 -4.12 15.95
CA GLY A 106 -9.96 -3.29 14.76
C GLY A 106 -9.67 -3.97 13.43
N ALA A 107 -9.31 -5.26 13.42
CA ALA A 107 -9.04 -6.03 12.20
C ALA A 107 -10.22 -6.92 11.77
N GLU A 108 -11.42 -6.70 12.33
CA GLU A 108 -12.60 -7.52 12.05
C GLU A 108 -13.10 -7.34 10.61
N ASP A 109 -12.94 -6.13 10.06
CA ASP A 109 -13.36 -5.77 8.71
C ASP A 109 -12.17 -5.78 7.73
N VAL A 110 -11.89 -6.97 7.18
CA VAL A 110 -10.81 -7.16 6.20
C VAL A 110 -11.08 -6.40 4.91
N ASP A 111 -12.35 -6.26 4.51
CA ASP A 111 -12.68 -5.57 3.26
C ASP A 111 -12.46 -4.07 3.39
N ALA A 112 -12.85 -3.46 4.52
CA ALA A 112 -12.54 -2.05 4.79
C ALA A 112 -11.03 -1.78 4.83
N TYR A 113 -10.24 -2.70 5.39
CA TYR A 113 -8.77 -2.60 5.37
C TYR A 113 -8.22 -2.64 3.93
N VAL A 114 -8.71 -3.55 3.09
CA VAL A 114 -8.32 -3.66 1.67
C VAL A 114 -8.75 -2.42 0.87
N GLU A 115 -9.93 -1.87 1.14
CA GLU A 115 -10.45 -0.65 0.52
C GLU A 115 -9.71 0.63 0.95
N GLY A 116 -8.95 0.56 2.05
CA GLY A 116 -8.03 1.63 2.47
C GLY A 116 -6.93 1.92 1.45
N PHE A 117 -6.55 0.92 0.64
CA PHE A 117 -5.57 1.07 -0.45
C PHE A 117 -6.26 1.62 -1.70
N ARG A 118 -6.26 2.95 -1.80
CA ARG A 118 -7.06 3.69 -2.77
C ARG A 118 -6.34 3.95 -4.09
N PRO A 119 -6.96 3.65 -5.25
CA PRO A 119 -6.32 3.78 -6.56
C PRO A 119 -6.37 5.20 -7.16
N ASP A 120 -6.95 6.16 -6.47
CA ASP A 120 -7.39 7.48 -6.99
C ASP A 120 -6.26 8.28 -7.63
N LEU A 121 -5.02 8.09 -7.15
CA LEU A 121 -3.83 8.75 -7.68
C LEU A 121 -2.95 7.87 -8.54
N MET A 122 -3.30 6.61 -8.78
CA MET A 122 -2.46 5.69 -9.57
C MET A 122 -2.18 6.22 -10.98
N GLU A 123 -3.20 6.67 -11.70
CA GLU A 123 -3.07 7.23 -13.06
C GLU A 123 -2.26 8.53 -13.08
N VAL A 124 -2.52 9.41 -12.10
CA VAL A 124 -1.85 10.71 -11.98
C VAL A 124 -0.36 10.51 -11.70
N THR A 125 -0.02 9.62 -10.76
CA THR A 125 1.37 9.32 -10.40
C THR A 125 2.10 8.62 -11.55
N ALA A 126 1.46 7.67 -12.23
CA ALA A 126 2.03 7.02 -13.43
C ALA A 126 2.33 8.04 -14.55
N ALA A 127 1.47 9.04 -14.73
CA ALA A 127 1.67 10.11 -15.70
C ALA A 127 2.76 11.11 -15.25
N TRP A 128 2.83 11.43 -13.95
CA TRP A 128 3.86 12.29 -13.39
C TRP A 128 5.27 11.74 -13.63
N VAL A 129 5.51 10.45 -13.35
CA VAL A 129 6.84 9.84 -13.57
C VAL A 129 7.19 9.69 -15.05
N ARG A 130 6.20 9.74 -15.96
CA ARG A 130 6.42 9.86 -17.41
C ARG A 130 6.79 11.28 -17.87
N GLY A 131 6.79 12.25 -16.97
CA GLY A 131 7.12 13.64 -17.27
C GLY A 131 5.95 14.48 -17.81
N VAL A 132 4.71 14.03 -17.60
CA VAL A 132 3.52 14.82 -17.97
C VAL A 132 3.48 16.10 -17.14
N LYS A 133 3.17 17.23 -17.80
CA LYS A 133 3.15 18.54 -17.14
C LYS A 133 2.04 18.60 -16.09
N PHE A 134 2.29 19.28 -14.98
CA PHE A 134 1.32 19.37 -13.87
C PHE A 134 -0.05 19.90 -14.29
N GLY A 135 -0.11 20.90 -15.19
CA GLY A 135 -1.38 21.43 -15.70
C GLY A 135 -2.20 20.44 -16.55
N GLU A 136 -1.57 19.39 -17.07
CA GLU A 136 -2.28 18.27 -17.74
C GLU A 136 -2.72 17.23 -16.72
N LEU A 137 -1.90 16.93 -15.70
CA LEU A 137 -2.26 16.03 -14.60
C LEU A 137 -3.49 16.51 -13.82
N ALA A 138 -3.59 17.81 -13.55
CA ALA A 138 -4.75 18.41 -12.88
C ALA A 138 -6.06 18.19 -13.65
N LYS A 139 -6.01 17.88 -14.95
CA LYS A 139 -7.20 17.58 -15.77
C LYS A 139 -7.56 16.08 -15.76
N MET A 140 -6.67 15.22 -15.26
CA MET A 140 -6.88 13.77 -15.22
C MET A 140 -7.67 13.33 -13.98
N THR A 141 -7.79 14.20 -12.97
CA THR A 141 -8.43 13.89 -11.69
C THR A 141 -9.28 15.06 -11.22
N SER A 142 -10.31 14.78 -10.42
CA SER A 142 -11.07 15.80 -9.68
C SER A 142 -10.44 16.13 -8.33
N ILE A 143 -9.35 15.45 -7.94
CA ILE A 143 -8.62 15.73 -6.71
C ILE A 143 -7.94 17.09 -6.81
N PHE A 144 -8.08 17.89 -5.76
CA PHE A 144 -7.47 19.22 -5.68
C PHE A 144 -5.95 19.16 -5.88
N GLU A 145 -5.40 20.11 -6.63
CA GLU A 145 -3.99 20.16 -7.02
C GLU A 145 -3.04 20.11 -5.82
N GLY A 146 -3.40 20.81 -4.74
CA GLY A 146 -2.63 20.77 -3.50
C GLY A 146 -2.59 19.38 -2.86
N SER A 147 -3.65 18.59 -2.97
CA SER A 147 -3.68 17.19 -2.52
C SER A 147 -2.78 16.31 -3.39
N VAL A 148 -2.78 16.51 -4.72
CA VAL A 148 -1.86 15.81 -5.64
C VAL A 148 -0.41 16.11 -5.29
N VAL A 149 -0.05 17.38 -5.11
CA VAL A 149 1.34 17.78 -4.75
C VAL A 149 1.77 17.17 -3.42
N ARG A 150 0.89 17.15 -2.41
CA ARG A 150 1.19 16.51 -1.12
C ARG A 150 1.40 15.01 -1.27
N ALA A 151 0.58 14.33 -2.07
CA ALA A 151 0.74 12.90 -2.30
C ALA A 151 2.05 12.57 -3.02
N VAL A 152 2.44 13.35 -4.03
CA VAL A 152 3.73 13.18 -4.72
C VAL A 152 4.90 13.38 -3.76
N ARG A 153 4.86 14.37 -2.86
CA ARG A 153 5.92 14.52 -1.84
C ARG A 153 5.99 13.35 -0.87
N ARG A 154 4.85 12.80 -0.45
CA ARG A 154 4.82 11.60 0.39
C ARG A 154 5.37 10.37 -0.31
N LEU A 155 5.25 10.28 -1.64
CA LEU A 155 5.91 9.22 -2.41
C LEU A 155 7.43 9.31 -2.36
N GLU A 156 8.00 10.51 -2.20
CA GLU A 156 9.45 10.68 -2.02
C GLU A 156 9.90 10.28 -0.61
N GLU A 157 9.00 10.34 0.38
CA GLU A 157 9.24 9.92 1.76
C GLU A 157 9.02 8.41 1.99
N LEU A 158 8.37 7.72 1.04
CA LEU A 158 8.10 6.29 1.06
C LEU A 158 9.28 5.48 0.51
#